data_AF-A0A2J8WF82-F1
#
_entry.id   AF-A0A2J8WF82-F1
#
_cell.length_a   1.000
_cell.length_b   1.000
_cell.length_c   1.000
_cell.angle_alpha   90.00
_cell.angle_beta   90.00
_cell.angle_gamma   90.00
#
_symmetry.space_group_name_H-M   'P 1'
#
loop_
_entity.id
_entity.type
_entity.pdbx_description
1 polymer ?
#
loop_
_entity_poly.entity_id
_entity_poly.type
_entity_poly.pdbx_seq_one_letter_code
_entity_poly.pdbx_strand_id
1 'polypeptide(L)' 'METDLNSQDRKDLDKFIKFFALKTVQVIVQARLGEKICTRSSSSPTGSDWFNLAIK' A
#
# COMPACT_ATOMS: atom_id res chain seq x y z
N MET A 1 -26.26 -1.64 -12.07
CA MET A 1 -26.15 -2.94 -11.37
C MET A 1 -24.86 -2.88 -10.59
N GLU A 2 -24.94 -2.71 -9.26
CA GLU A 2 -23.81 -3.08 -8.41
C GLU A 2 -23.75 -4.59 -8.42
N THR A 3 -22.74 -5.16 -9.06
CA THR A 3 -22.42 -6.57 -8.91
C THR A 3 -21.94 -6.76 -7.48
N ASP A 4 -22.77 -7.39 -6.64
CA ASP A 4 -22.37 -7.81 -5.30
C ASP A 4 -21.10 -8.66 -5.42
N LEU A 5 -20.00 -8.14 -4.90
CA LEU A 5 -18.74 -8.88 -4.80
C LEU A 5 -18.96 -10.11 -3.93
N ASN A 6 -18.35 -11.23 -4.31
CA ASN A 6 -18.35 -12.39 -3.43
C ASN A 6 -17.63 -12.05 -2.11
N SER A 7 -17.85 -12.85 -1.06
CA SER A 7 -17.29 -12.55 0.26
C SER A 7 -15.76 -12.52 0.31
N GLN A 8 -15.07 -13.22 -0.60
CA GLN A 8 -13.61 -13.21 -0.69
C GLN A 8 -13.13 -11.91 -1.36
N ASP A 9 -13.68 -11.56 -2.52
CA ASP A 9 -13.33 -10.34 -3.25
C ASP A 9 -13.58 -9.10 -2.40
N ARG A 10 -14.67 -9.09 -1.61
CA ARG A 10 -14.94 -7.99 -0.69
C ARG A 10 -13.91 -7.89 0.44
N LYS A 11 -13.49 -9.02 1.02
CA LYS A 11 -12.42 -9.04 2.03
C LYS A 11 -11.09 -8.57 1.45
N ASP A 12 -10.77 -8.99 0.23
CA ASP A 12 -9.54 -8.58 -0.45
C ASP A 12 -9.57 -7.08 -0.80
N LEU A 13 -10.71 -6.56 -1.24
CA LEU A 13 -10.92 -5.13 -1.45
C LEU A 13 -10.73 -4.33 -0.16
N ASP A 14 -11.37 -4.74 0.94
CA ASP A 14 -11.22 -4.09 2.24
C ASP A 14 -9.76 -4.11 2.71
N LYS A 15 -9.04 -5.22 2.46
CA LYS A 15 -7.60 -5.34 2.73
C LYS A 15 -6.80 -4.35 1.89
N PHE A 16 -7.07 -4.24 0.58
CA PHE A 16 -6.39 -3.30 -0.29
C PHE A 16 -6.63 -1.84 0.15
N ILE A 17 -7.88 -1.48 0.46
CA ILE A 17 -8.23 -0.13 0.94
C ILE A 17 -7.50 0.18 2.25
N LYS A 18 -7.47 -0.76 3.20
CA LYS A 18 -6.75 -0.59 4.47
C LYS A 18 -5.27 -0.29 4.23
N PHE A 19 -4.59 -1.08 3.41
CA PHE A 19 -3.17 -0.87 3.16
C PHE A 19 -2.90 0.35 2.29
N PHE A 20 -3.82 0.73 1.40
CA PHE A 20 -3.76 1.97 0.64
C PHE A 20 -3.76 3.19 1.57
N ALA A 21 -4.70 3.24 2.52
CA ALA A 21 -4.77 4.33 3.49
C ALA A 21 -3.51 4.40 4.35
N LEU A 22 -3.02 3.25 4.85
CA LEU A 22 -1.79 3.19 5.64
C LEU A 22 -0.56 3.68 4.85
N LYS A 23 -0.38 3.20 3.62
CA LYS A 23 0.74 3.62 2.76
C LYS A 23 0.65 5.10 2.37
N THR A 24 -0.55 5.63 2.17
CA THR A 24 -0.77 7.07 1.90
C THR A 24 -0.27 7.93 3.06
N VAL A 25 -0.65 7.58 4.30
CA VAL A 25 -0.18 8.29 5.50
C VAL A 25 1.35 8.21 5.62
N GLN A 26 1.93 7.02 5.42
CA GLN A 26 3.40 6.85 5.47
C GLN A 26 4.12 7.77 4.49
N VAL A 27 3.68 7.81 3.22
CA VAL A 27 4.30 8.66 2.19
C VAL A 27 4.18 10.15 2.54
N ILE A 28 3.01 10.60 2.98
CA ILE A 28 2.79 12.02 3.32
C ILE A 28 3.66 12.44 4.51
N VAL A 29 3.67 11.65 5.58
CA VAL A 29 4.47 11.94 6.77
C VAL A 29 5.96 11.96 6.41
N GLN A 30 6.44 10.96 5.69
CA GLN A 30 7.83 10.89 5.23
C GLN A 30 8.25 12.08 4.38
N ALA A 31 7.38 12.55 3.49
CA ALA A 31 7.60 13.73 2.67
C ALA A 31 7.62 15.06 3.47
N ARG A 32 7.39 15.02 4.78
CA ARG A 32 7.38 16.20 5.68
C ARG A 32 8.40 16.11 6.81
N LEU A 33 9.24 15.08 6.85
CA LEU A 33 10.28 14.93 7.89
C LEU A 33 11.46 15.91 7.73
N GLY A 34 11.54 16.66 6.62
CA GLY A 34 12.66 17.56 6.33
C GLY A 34 13.91 16.86 5.79
N GLU A 35 13.87 15.53 5.66
CA GLU A 35 14.97 14.68 5.17
C GLU A 35 14.59 14.02 3.84
N LYS A 36 15.60 13.78 2.99
CA LYS A 36 15.39 13.05 1.73
C LYS A 36 15.27 11.56 2.00
N ILE A 37 14.13 10.97 1.63
CA ILE A 37 13.91 9.52 1.73
C ILE A 37 14.35 8.84 0.44
N CYS A 38 15.08 7.73 0.57
CA CYS A 38 15.56 6.91 -0.54
C CYS A 38 15.25 5.43 -0.27
N THR A 39 14.64 4.76 -1.23
CA THR A 39 14.34 3.32 -1.18
C THR A 39 14.98 2.60 -2.37
N ARG A 40 15.26 1.30 -2.20
CA ARG A 40 15.90 0.47 -3.23
C ARG A 40 14.87 -0.41 -3.91
N SER A 41 14.99 -0.58 -5.22
CA SER A 41 14.24 -1.57 -5.97
C SER A 41 14.69 -2.98 -5.62
N SER A 42 13.78 -3.95 -5.73
CA SER A 42 14.04 -5.37 -5.58
C SER A 42 13.35 -6.13 -6.71
N SER A 43 14.03 -7.13 -7.27
CA SER A 43 13.43 -8.09 -8.20
C SER A 43 12.58 -9.15 -7.50
N SER A 44 12.68 -9.22 -6.17
CA SER A 44 11.95 -10.15 -5.31
C SER A 44 11.03 -9.34 -4.40
N PRO A 45 9.74 -9.17 -4.76
CA PRO A 45 8.78 -8.48 -3.90
C PRO A 45 8.66 -9.23 -2.57
N THR A 46 8.70 -8.51 -1.46
CA THR A 46 8.38 -9.10 -0.16
C THR A 46 6.86 -9.05 0.07
N GLY A 47 6.31 -9.96 0.87
CA GLY A 47 4.87 -9.93 1.20
C GLY A 47 4.41 -8.66 1.94
N SER A 48 5.35 -7.82 2.38
CA SER A 48 5.11 -6.51 2.98
C SER A 48 5.06 -5.35 1.98
N ASP A 49 5.49 -5.55 0.74
CA ASP A 49 5.49 -4.52 -0.30
C ASP A 49 4.11 -4.40 -0.93
N TRP A 50 3.35 -3.41 -0.46
CA TRP A 50 2.04 -3.09 -1.02
C TRP A 50 2.19 -2.18 -2.24
N PHE A 51 1.36 -2.43 -3.26
CA PHE A 51 1.33 -1.64 -4.52
C PHE A 51 2.64 -1.67 -5.32
N ASN A 52 3.46 -2.71 -5.14
CA ASN A 52 4.77 -2.87 -5.79
C ASN A 52 5.72 -1.67 -5.53
N LEU A 53 5.55 -0.98 -4.40
CA LEU A 53 6.35 0.18 -4.00
C LEU A 53 7.03 -0.07 -2.65
N ALA A 54 8.33 0.19 -2.60
CA ALA A 54 9.09 0.19 -1.37
C ALA A 54 8.77 1.47 -0.58
N ILE A 55 7.91 1.35 0.43
CA ILE A 55 7.55 2.40 1.38
C ILE A 55 7.95 1.90 2.77
N LYS A 56 9.03 2.48 3.31
CA LYS A 56 9.58 2.16 4.64
C LYS A 56 8.73 2.71 5.77
#